data_AF-A0ABD1WHI2-F1
#
_entry.id   AF-A0ABD1WHI2-F1
#
_cell.length_a   1.000
_cell.length_b   1.000
_cell.length_c   1.000
_cell.angle_alpha   90.00
_cell.angle_beta   90.00
_cell.angle_gamma   90.00
#
_symmetry.space_group_name_H-M   'P 1'
#
loop_
_entity.id
_entity.type
_entity.pdbx_description
1 polymer ?
#
loop_
_entity_poly.entity_id
_entity_poly.type
_entity_poly.pdbx_seq_one_letter_code
_entity_poly.pdbx_strand_id
1 'polypeptide(L)'
;MNLIGCWFDTTPCCHGTEGIVGQYKFGGMSGWCVALLGVTKLVLGLGSSLVKILDQFSVGVLGVLLLFAGIELAMCSMDINSKEESVVMLICMLFYLLAQVQHLNFFIGLLCICFL
;
A
#
# COMPACT_ATOMS: atom_id res chain seq x y z
N MET A 1 3.48 -12.68 7.34
CA MET A 1 4.94 -12.58 7.13
C MET A 1 5.66 -11.86 8.27
N ASN A 2 5.03 -10.89 8.94
CA ASN A 2 5.71 -9.94 9.82
C ASN A 2 6.50 -10.57 10.98
N LEU A 3 5.99 -11.63 11.64
CA LEU A 3 6.72 -12.34 12.71
C LEU A 3 8.07 -12.91 12.25
N ILE A 4 8.12 -13.47 11.04
CA ILE A 4 9.35 -14.04 10.48
C ILE A 4 10.25 -12.93 9.94
N GLY A 5 9.67 -11.90 9.30
CA GLY A 5 10.41 -10.76 8.74
C GLY A 5 11.16 -9.91 9.78
N CYS A 6 10.65 -9.82 11.02
CA CYS A 6 11.32 -9.10 12.11
C CYS A 6 12.77 -9.56 12.37
N TRP A 7 13.11 -10.82 12.09
CA TRP A 7 14.47 -11.34 12.25
C TRP A 7 15.45 -10.85 11.18
N PHE A 8 14.94 -10.25 10.09
CA PHE A 8 15.70 -9.81 8.93
C PHE A 8 15.61 -8.30 8.70
N ASP A 9 15.29 -7.52 9.74
CA ASP A 9 15.13 -6.06 9.69
C ASP A 9 14.14 -5.57 8.60
N THR A 10 13.12 -6.38 8.30
CA THR A 10 12.12 -6.00 7.30
C THR A 10 11.14 -4.98 7.86
N THR A 11 10.73 -4.02 7.04
CA THR A 11 9.59 -3.15 7.35
C THR A 11 8.29 -3.96 7.46
N PRO A 12 7.32 -3.54 8.30
CA PRO A 12 6.06 -4.26 8.45
C PRO A 12 5.27 -4.24 7.13
N CYS A 13 4.82 -5.41 6.69
CA CYS A 13 4.11 -5.58 5.43
C CYS A 13 2.62 -5.89 5.65
N CYS A 14 1.80 -5.47 4.68
CA CYS A 14 0.39 -5.83 4.56
C CYS A 14 0.14 -6.52 3.20
N HIS A 15 -1.12 -6.61 2.76
CA HIS A 15 -1.49 -7.35 1.55
C HIS A 15 -0.95 -6.73 0.25
N GLY A 16 -0.60 -5.44 0.24
CA GLY A 16 0.00 -4.78 -0.93
C GLY A 16 -0.90 -4.80 -2.16
N THR A 17 -2.16 -4.38 -1.99
CA THR A 17 -3.25 -4.52 -2.98
C THR A 17 -2.90 -3.96 -4.36
N GLU A 18 -2.27 -2.79 -4.42
CA GLU A 18 -1.84 -2.14 -5.69
C GLU A 18 -0.94 -3.05 -6.55
N GLY A 19 0.01 -3.76 -5.94
CA GLY A 19 0.91 -4.67 -6.65
C GLY A 19 0.21 -5.92 -7.16
N ILE A 20 -0.77 -6.42 -6.42
CA ILE A 20 -1.57 -7.60 -6.80
C ILE A 20 -2.54 -7.24 -7.94
N VAL A 21 -3.13 -6.04 -7.92
CA VAL A 21 -3.95 -5.55 -9.04
C VAL A 21 -3.11 -5.46 -10.33
N GLY A 22 -1.86 -4.98 -10.23
CA GLY A 22 -0.92 -5.01 -11.35
C GLY A 22 -0.69 -6.44 -11.88
N GLN A 23 -0.38 -7.39 -10.98
CA GLN A 23 -0.23 -8.81 -11.35
C GLN A 23 -1.47 -9.36 -12.05
N TYR A 24 -2.65 -9.04 -11.54
CA TYR A 24 -3.92 -9.46 -12.11
C TYR A 24 -4.14 -8.88 -13.52
N LYS A 25 -3.83 -7.60 -13.74
CA LYS A 25 -3.89 -6.94 -15.07
C LYS A 25 -2.90 -7.55 -16.07
N PHE A 26 -1.78 -8.09 -15.62
CA PHE A 26 -0.82 -8.84 -16.45
C PHE A 26 -1.16 -10.35 -16.60
N GLY A 27 -2.32 -10.80 -16.10
CA GLY A 27 -2.79 -12.19 -16.23
C GLY A 27 -2.31 -13.15 -15.13
N GLY A 28 -1.64 -12.63 -14.09
CA GLY A 28 -1.18 -13.42 -12.93
C GLY A 28 -2.30 -13.66 -11.92
N MET A 29 -3.08 -14.73 -12.11
CA MET A 29 -4.25 -15.06 -11.27
C MET A 29 -3.97 -16.10 -10.18
N SER A 30 -2.71 -16.48 -9.95
CA SER A 30 -2.33 -17.51 -8.97
C SER A 30 -1.38 -16.97 -7.90
N GLY A 31 -1.44 -17.54 -6.69
CA GLY A 31 -0.50 -17.22 -5.61
C GLY A 31 0.97 -17.52 -5.96
N TRP A 32 1.19 -18.43 -6.92
CA TRP A 32 2.52 -18.74 -7.44
C TRP A 32 3.15 -17.56 -8.19
N CYS A 33 2.35 -16.71 -8.84
CA CYS A 33 2.85 -15.49 -9.48
C CYS A 33 3.49 -14.54 -8.46
N VAL A 34 2.85 -14.39 -7.29
CA VAL A 34 3.36 -13.55 -6.19
C VAL A 34 4.61 -14.17 -5.56
N ALA A 35 4.64 -15.49 -5.39
CA ALA A 35 5.82 -16.20 -4.89
C ALA A 35 7.02 -16.05 -5.85
N LEU A 36 6.82 -16.23 -7.15
CA LEU A 36 7.85 -16.05 -8.17
C LEU A 36 8.37 -14.61 -8.22
N LEU A 37 7.49 -13.61 -8.13
CA LEU A 37 7.90 -12.21 -8.01
C LEU A 37 8.79 -11.99 -6.76
N GLY A 38 8.38 -12.52 -5.61
CA GLY A 38 9.13 -12.41 -4.36
C GLY A 38 10.52 -13.05 -4.44
N VAL A 39 10.60 -14.28 -4.95
CA VAL A 39 11.88 -14.98 -5.16
C VAL A 39 12.76 -14.23 -6.14
N THR A 40 12.20 -13.75 -7.24
CA THR A 40 12.95 -12.97 -8.25
C THR A 40 13.51 -11.69 -7.63
N LYS A 41 12.72 -10.95 -6.85
CA LYS A 41 13.20 -9.75 -6.14
C LYS A 41 14.33 -10.08 -5.16
N LEU A 42 14.25 -11.22 -4.46
CA LEU A 42 15.31 -11.65 -3.54
C LEU A 42 16.61 -11.98 -4.29
N VAL A 43 16.53 -12.78 -5.36
CA VAL A 43 17.69 -13.13 -6.20
C VAL A 43 18.33 -11.88 -6.79
N LEU A 44 17.53 -10.94 -7.29
CA LEU A 44 18.02 -9.68 -7.83
C LEU A 44 18.63 -8.76 -6.76
N GLY A 45 18.07 -8.75 -5.55
CA GLY A 45 18.55 -7.93 -4.43
C GLY A 45 19.89 -8.39 -3.85
N LEU A 46 20.26 -9.66 -4.00
CA LEU A 46 21.57 -10.17 -3.62
C LEU A 46 22.69 -9.72 -4.59
N GLY A 47 22.34 -9.27 -5.80
CA GLY A 47 23.29 -8.82 -6.81
C GLY A 47 23.57 -7.31 -6.73
N SER A 48 24.84 -6.90 -6.73
CA SER A 48 25.23 -5.48 -6.68
C SER A 48 24.99 -4.71 -7.99
N SER A 49 24.89 -5.41 -9.12
CA SER A 49 24.79 -4.78 -10.45
C SER A 49 23.41 -4.20 -10.74
N LEU A 50 22.35 -4.87 -10.28
CA LEU A 50 20.98 -4.40 -10.53
C LEU A 50 20.59 -3.23 -9.62
N VAL A 51 21.13 -3.21 -8.39
CA VAL A 51 20.94 -2.11 -7.44
C VAL A 51 21.42 -0.78 -8.03
N LYS A 52 22.55 -0.76 -8.75
CA LYS A 52 23.03 0.45 -9.44
C LYS A 52 22.07 0.97 -10.51
N ILE A 53 21.36 0.07 -11.20
CA ILE A 53 20.37 0.46 -12.21
C ILE A 53 19.10 0.98 -11.53
N LEU A 54 18.67 0.34 -10.45
CA LEU A 54 17.52 0.78 -9.66
C LEU A 54 17.75 2.14 -8.98
N ASP A 55 18.99 2.46 -8.64
CA ASP A 55 19.36 3.77 -8.06
C ASP A 55 19.30 4.92 -9.08
N GLN A 56 19.42 4.61 -10.38
CA GLN A 56 19.25 5.59 -11.45
C GLN A 56 17.77 5.83 -11.81
N PHE A 57 16.85 5.13 -11.16
CA PHE A 57 15.44 5.25 -11.46
C PHE A 57 14.93 6.63 -11.04
N SER A 58 14.33 7.35 -11.99
CA SER A 58 13.89 8.72 -11.73
C SER A 58 12.80 8.76 -10.66
N VAL A 59 13.01 9.57 -9.63
CA VAL A 59 12.02 9.84 -8.57
C VAL A 59 10.69 10.33 -9.16
N GLY A 60 10.74 11.02 -10.31
CA GLY A 60 9.54 11.46 -11.02
C GLY A 60 8.64 10.31 -11.49
N VAL A 61 9.24 9.25 -12.05
CA VAL A 61 8.48 8.06 -12.48
C VAL A 61 7.90 7.34 -11.26
N LEU A 62 8.68 7.23 -10.18
CA LEU A 62 8.23 6.60 -8.95
C LEU A 62 7.04 7.35 -8.33
N GLY A 63 7.08 8.69 -8.33
CA GLY A 63 5.98 9.53 -7.85
C GLY A 63 4.71 9.39 -8.68
N VAL A 64 4.81 9.31 -10.01
CA VAL A 64 3.65 9.08 -10.89
C VAL A 64 3.03 7.71 -10.62
N LEU A 65 3.84 6.65 -10.47
CA LEU A 65 3.35 5.32 -10.11
C LEU A 65 2.62 5.32 -8.77
N LEU A 66 3.19 6.00 -7.75
CA LEU A 66 2.58 6.13 -6.44
C LEU A 66 1.25 6.91 -6.47
N LEU A 67 1.17 7.96 -7.30
CA LEU A 67 -0.04 8.76 -7.48
C LEU A 67 -1.15 7.92 -8.11
N PHE A 68 -0.85 7.13 -9.16
CA PHE A 68 -1.85 6.24 -9.76
C PHE A 68 -2.33 5.18 -8.77
N ALA A 69 -1.42 4.58 -7.99
CA ALA A 69 -1.80 3.61 -6.97
C ALA A 69 -2.69 4.24 -5.87
N GLY A 70 -2.35 5.47 -5.44
CA GLY A 70 -3.17 6.24 -4.51
C GLY A 70 -4.57 6.56 -5.04
N ILE A 71 -4.70 6.90 -6.34
CA ILE A 71 -5.99 7.13 -6.99
C ILE A 71 -6.81 5.83 -7.06
N GLU A 72 -6.22 4.70 -7.47
CA GLU A 72 -6.92 3.42 -7.51
C GLU A 72 -7.44 3.01 -6.12
N LEU A 73 -6.65 3.23 -5.07
CA LEU A 73 -7.10 2.99 -3.68
C LEU A 73 -8.18 3.98 -3.24
N ALA A 74 -8.09 5.24 -3.66
CA ALA A 74 -9.09 6.26 -3.36
C ALA A 74 -10.43 5.96 -4.06
N MET A 75 -10.44 5.34 -5.23
CA MET A 75 -11.68 4.99 -5.94
C MET A 75 -12.58 4.03 -5.16
N CYS A 76 -12.03 3.19 -4.27
CA CYS A 76 -12.81 2.36 -3.35
C CYS A 76 -13.71 3.16 -2.41
N SER A 77 -13.45 4.46 -2.23
CA SER A 77 -14.33 5.36 -1.46
C SER A 77 -15.69 5.61 -2.12
N MET A 78 -15.79 5.39 -3.44
CA MET A 78 -17.05 5.59 -4.18
C MET A 78 -18.09 4.50 -3.90
N ASP A 79 -17.68 3.37 -3.33
CA ASP A 79 -18.57 2.25 -3.00
C ASP A 79 -19.26 2.42 -1.62
N ILE A 80 -19.06 3.55 -0.95
CA ILE A 80 -19.69 3.85 0.34
C ILE A 80 -21.15 4.29 0.13
N ASN A 81 -22.07 3.58 0.78
CA ASN A 81 -23.51 3.78 0.60
C ASN A 81 -24.18 4.60 1.72
N SER A 82 -23.55 4.71 2.91
CA SER A 82 -24.07 5.52 4.01
C SER A 82 -23.43 6.92 4.06
N LYS A 83 -24.27 7.92 4.40
CA LYS A 83 -23.80 9.28 4.70
C LYS A 83 -22.94 9.33 5.96
N GLU A 84 -23.25 8.52 6.98
CA GLU A 84 -22.46 8.45 8.20
C GLU A 84 -21.05 7.95 7.88
N GLU A 85 -20.94 6.84 7.15
CA GLU A 85 -19.66 6.24 6.74
C GLU A 85 -18.81 7.18 5.87
N SER A 86 -19.44 7.93 4.97
CA SER A 86 -18.73 8.93 4.15
C SER A 86 -18.19 10.08 4.99
N VAL A 87 -18.92 10.51 6.04
CA VAL A 87 -18.45 11.54 6.97
C VAL A 87 -17.26 11.03 7.79
N VAL A 88 -17.30 9.79 8.29
CA VAL A 88 -16.18 9.18 9.02
C VAL A 88 -14.92 9.15 8.15
N MET A 89 -15.04 8.70 6.89
CA MET A 89 -13.92 8.63 5.96
C MET A 89 -13.30 10.01 5.66
N LEU A 90 -14.13 11.05 5.46
CA LEU A 90 -13.65 12.43 5.27
C LEU A 90 -12.96 13.00 6.51
N ILE A 91 -13.49 12.75 7.71
CA ILE A 91 -12.87 13.16 8.97
C ILE A 91 -11.49 12.49 9.13
N CYS A 92 -11.40 11.19 8.88
CA CYS A 92 -10.13 10.45 8.91
C CYS A 92 -9.12 10.99 7.87
N MET A 93 -9.58 11.30 6.66
CA MET A 93 -8.71 11.88 5.62
C MET A 93 -8.15 13.24 6.05
N LEU A 94 -9.02 14.13 6.54
CA LEU A 94 -8.62 15.46 7.01
C LEU A 94 -7.64 15.36 8.16
N PHE A 95 -7.90 14.48 9.12
CA PHE A 95 -7.04 14.30 10.27
C PHE A 95 -5.67 13.73 9.89
N TYR A 96 -5.63 12.78 8.95
CA TYR A 96 -4.37 12.26 8.42
C TYR A 96 -3.53 13.36 7.76
N LEU A 97 -4.14 14.24 6.98
CA LEU A 97 -3.46 15.37 6.34
C LEU A 97 -2.85 16.35 7.36
N LEU A 98 -3.53 16.59 8.48
CA LEU A 98 -3.08 17.53 9.50
C LEU A 98 -2.04 16.93 10.46
N ALA A 99 -2.28 15.71 10.93
CA ALA A 99 -1.48 15.11 12.00
C ALA A 99 -0.34 14.24 11.47
N GLN A 100 -0.46 13.66 10.27
CA GLN A 100 0.50 12.70 9.69
C GLN A 100 0.81 11.50 10.62
N VAL A 101 -0.07 11.21 11.59
CA VAL A 101 0.05 10.08 12.53
C VAL A 101 -1.01 9.03 12.22
N GLN A 102 -0.58 7.90 11.67
CA GLN A 102 -1.47 6.81 11.26
C GLN A 102 -2.24 6.19 12.44
N HIS A 103 -1.59 6.02 13.59
CA HIS A 103 -2.21 5.41 14.77
C HIS A 103 -3.37 6.26 15.30
N LEU A 104 -3.19 7.59 15.33
CA LEU A 104 -4.20 8.51 15.82
C LEU A 104 -5.41 8.55 14.88
N ASN A 105 -5.17 8.47 13.57
CA ASN A 105 -6.23 8.38 12.58
C ASN A 105 -7.12 7.14 12.77
N PHE A 106 -6.52 5.98 13.09
CA PHE A 106 -7.27 4.76 13.40
C PHE A 106 -8.17 4.93 14.64
N PHE A 107 -7.64 5.52 15.72
CA PHE A 107 -8.43 5.78 16.93
C PHE A 107 -9.59 6.73 16.69
N ILE A 108 -9.39 7.80 15.90
CA ILE A 108 -10.45 8.75 15.58
C ILE A 108 -11.53 8.11 14.72
N GLY A 109 -11.15 7.31 13.72
CA GLY A 109 -12.13 6.57 12.91
C GLY A 109 -12.99 5.63 13.75
N LEU A 110 -12.38 4.91 14.70
CA LEU A 110 -13.09 4.04 15.64
C LEU A 110 -14.03 4.83 16.56
N LEU A 111 -13.61 6.01 17.03
CA LEU A 111 -14.46 6.86 17.84
C LEU A 111 -15.65 7.38 17.02
N CYS A 112 -15.41 7.90 15.81
CA CYS A 112 -16.44 8.42 14.95
C CYS A 112 -17.51 7.37 14.61
N ILE A 113 -17.12 6.13 14.29
CA ILE A 113 -18.10 5.07 13.96
C ILE A 113 -18.90 4.56 15.16
N CYS A 114 -18.42 4.75 16.39
CA CYS A 114 -19.14 4.36 17.60
C CYS A 114 -20.18 5.41 18.04
N PHE A 115 -20.04 6.66 17.59
CA PHE A 115 -20.84 7.81 18.05
C PHE A 115 -21.70 8.46 16.95
N LEU A 116 -21.48 8.12 15.68
CA LEU A 116 -22.32 8.46 14.52
C LEU A 116 -23.17 7.25 14.14
#